data_AF-A0A7G2IHU3-F1
#
_entry.id   AF-A0A7G2IHU3-F1
#
_cell.length_a   1.000
_cell.length_b   1.000
_cell.length_c   1.000
_cell.angle_alpha   90.00
_cell.angle_beta   90.00
_cell.angle_gamma   90.00
#
_symmetry.space_group_name_H-M   'P 1'
#
loop_
_entity.id
_entity.type
_entity.pdbx_description
1 polymer ?
#
loop_
_entity_poly.entity_id
_entity_poly.type
_entity_poly.pdbx_seq_one_letter_code
_entity_poly.pdbx_strand_id
1 'polypeptide(L)'
;MNIYAHYVRENYGADNEGKWDGYMFSTNWSTPFYTFANGSYLNYQGYFDYQFAANKIANQPLYSNNAIEWYNGIYWHSEHYAVGYGLKYFRNMALMENHGGAGRTTGLGHYFNLTYKF
;
A
#
# COMPACT_ATOMS: atom_id res chain seq x y z
N MET A 1 14.09 -1.97 -2.84
CA MET A 1 13.83 -0.85 -1.92
C MET A 1 14.05 0.44 -2.66
N ASN A 2 13.17 1.42 -2.49
CA ASN A 2 13.22 2.73 -3.14
C ASN A 2 12.90 3.82 -2.13
N ILE A 3 13.52 4.99 -2.32
CA ILE A 3 13.14 6.24 -1.64
C ILE A 3 12.98 7.33 -2.70
N TYR A 4 11.90 8.10 -2.61
CA TYR A 4 11.60 9.13 -3.59
C TYR A 4 10.93 10.33 -2.93
N ALA A 5 11.23 11.52 -3.44
CA ALA A 5 10.48 12.74 -3.17
C ALA A 5 9.23 12.79 -4.05
N HIS A 6 8.15 13.36 -3.52
CA HIS A 6 6.87 13.39 -4.22
C HIS A 6 6.50 14.81 -4.66
N TYR A 7 6.32 15.00 -5.98
CA TYR A 7 5.67 16.20 -6.53
C TYR A 7 4.21 15.90 -6.78
N VAL A 8 3.33 16.56 -6.03
CA VAL A 8 1.89 16.35 -6.08
C VAL A 8 1.32 17.18 -7.22
N ARG A 9 0.87 16.52 -8.28
CA ARG A 9 0.21 17.20 -9.40
C ARG A 9 -1.25 17.49 -9.09
N GLU A 10 -2.01 16.44 -8.80
CA GLU A 10 -3.45 16.46 -8.50
C GLU A 10 -3.68 15.61 -7.24
N ASN A 11 -4.54 16.08 -6.34
CA ASN A 11 -4.87 15.48 -5.05
C ASN A 11 -6.25 15.96 -4.56
N TYR A 12 -7.29 15.74 -5.37
CA TYR A 12 -8.70 16.05 -5.04
C TYR A 12 -8.95 17.51 -4.61
N GLY A 13 -8.19 18.47 -5.14
CA GLY A 13 -8.28 19.89 -4.78
C GLY A 13 -7.60 20.26 -3.45
N ALA A 14 -6.74 19.39 -2.90
CA ALA A 14 -6.02 19.66 -1.67
C ALA A 14 -4.95 20.74 -1.83
N ASP A 15 -4.61 21.41 -0.73
CA ASP A 15 -3.67 22.55 -0.72
C ASP A 15 -2.22 22.19 -1.12
N ASN A 16 -1.88 20.90 -1.20
CA ASN A 16 -0.55 20.46 -1.63
C ASN A 16 -0.42 20.22 -3.14
N GLU A 17 -1.48 20.39 -3.92
CA GLU A 17 -1.40 20.35 -5.39
C GLU A 17 -0.39 21.38 -5.94
N GLY A 18 0.34 20.99 -6.98
CA GLY A 18 1.40 21.79 -7.60
C GLY A 18 2.65 21.97 -6.75
N LYS A 19 2.89 21.13 -5.73
CA LYS A 19 4.01 21.29 -4.79
C LYS A 19 4.77 19.99 -4.58
N TRP A 20 6.05 20.12 -4.26
CA TRP A 20 6.81 19.04 -3.63
C TRP A 20 6.33 18.90 -2.18
N ASP A 21 5.77 17.74 -1.85
CA ASP A 21 5.22 17.45 -0.53
C ASP A 21 5.40 15.98 -0.19
N GLY A 22 6.33 15.70 0.71
CA GLY A 22 6.51 14.37 1.27
C GLY A 22 7.60 13.50 0.64
N TYR A 23 8.05 12.63 1.54
CA TYR A 23 8.86 11.43 1.49
C TYR A 23 8.03 10.19 1.17
N MET A 24 8.54 9.24 0.37
CA MET A 24 8.04 7.87 0.45
C MET A 24 9.17 6.85 0.38
N PHE A 25 9.15 5.94 1.34
CA PHE A 25 9.96 4.74 1.34
C PHE A 25 9.09 3.56 0.91
N SER A 26 9.55 2.80 -0.08
CA SER A 26 8.83 1.65 -0.62
C SER A 26 9.72 0.42 -0.69
N THR A 27 9.17 -0.71 -0.26
CA THR A 27 9.79 -2.02 -0.48
C THR A 27 8.74 -3.06 -0.81
N ASN A 28 9.12 -4.06 -1.58
CA ASN A 28 8.28 -5.20 -1.92
C ASN A 28 9.09 -6.49 -1.85
N TRP A 29 8.38 -7.61 -1.74
CA TRP A 29 8.97 -8.94 -1.75
C TRP A 29 8.02 -9.92 -2.42
N SER A 30 8.60 -10.99 -2.95
CA SER A 30 7.88 -12.11 -3.55
C SER A 30 8.78 -13.32 -3.48
N THR A 31 8.47 -14.25 -2.58
CA THR A 31 9.30 -15.42 -2.32
C THR A 31 8.45 -16.68 -2.38
N PRO A 32 8.66 -17.55 -3.38
CA PRO A 32 8.10 -18.89 -3.40
C PRO A 32 8.61 -19.66 -2.18
N PHE A 33 7.72 -20.28 -1.42
CA PHE A 33 8.09 -21.03 -0.21
C PHE A 33 7.69 -22.50 -0.26
N TYR A 34 6.87 -22.90 -1.23
CA TYR A 34 6.50 -24.29 -1.44
C TYR A 34 6.19 -24.55 -2.91
N THR A 35 6.72 -25.63 -3.47
CA THR A 35 6.48 -26.03 -4.86
C THR A 35 5.83 -27.40 -4.88
N PHE A 36 4.71 -27.52 -5.60
CA PHE A 36 3.98 -28.76 -5.78
C PHE A 36 4.56 -29.58 -6.95
N ALA A 37 4.30 -30.89 -6.94
CA ALA A 37 4.77 -31.79 -8.00
C ALA A 37 4.24 -31.45 -9.41
N ASN A 38 3.11 -30.75 -9.50
CA ASN A 38 2.53 -30.28 -10.76
C ASN A 38 3.12 -28.94 -11.25
N GLY A 39 4.20 -28.45 -10.63
CA GLY A 39 4.87 -27.19 -11.00
C GLY A 39 4.19 -25.92 -10.48
N SER A 40 2.98 -26.01 -9.90
CA SER A 40 2.39 -24.89 -9.17
C SER A 40 3.16 -24.61 -7.87
N TYR A 41 3.02 -23.42 -7.30
CA TYR A 41 3.75 -23.04 -6.08
C TYR A 41 2.94 -22.09 -5.19
N LEU A 42 3.25 -22.11 -3.88
CA LEU A 42 2.82 -21.10 -2.93
C LEU A 42 3.88 -20.02 -2.81
N ASN A 43 3.43 -18.77 -2.80
CA ASN A 43 4.25 -17.58 -2.77
C ASN A 43 3.80 -16.66 -1.64
N TYR A 44 4.78 -16.18 -0.87
CA TYR A 44 4.56 -15.09 0.06
C TYR A 44 5.02 -13.80 -0.60
N GLN A 45 4.08 -12.90 -0.83
CA GLN A 45 4.33 -11.65 -1.53
C GLN A 45 3.65 -10.48 -0.85
N GLY A 46 4.27 -9.31 -0.93
CA GLY A 46 3.75 -8.13 -0.30
C GLY A 46 4.53 -6.87 -0.60
N TYR A 47 4.08 -5.78 0.00
CA TYR A 47 4.74 -4.49 -0.06
C TYR A 47 4.57 -3.72 1.24
N PHE A 48 5.50 -2.81 1.49
CA PHE A 48 5.44 -1.84 2.56
C PHE A 48 5.79 -0.47 2.00
N ASP A 49 4.86 0.45 2.17
CA ASP A 49 5.01 1.85 1.85
C ASP A 49 4.88 2.70 3.11
N TYR A 50 5.83 3.61 3.29
CA TYR A 50 5.81 4.61 4.35
C TYR A 50 5.98 6.00 3.74
N GLN A 51 4.91 6.78 3.82
CA GLN A 51 4.91 8.19 3.45
C GLN A 51 5.23 9.03 4.69
N PHE A 52 6.04 10.06 4.56
CA PHE A 52 6.46 10.91 5.68
C PHE A 52 6.77 12.34 5.22
N ALA A 53 6.81 13.30 6.14
CA ALA A 53 7.12 14.70 5.85
C ALA A 53 6.19 15.36 4.81
N ALA A 54 4.93 14.93 4.71
CA ALA A 54 3.89 15.56 3.90
C ALA A 54 3.37 16.84 4.57
N ASN A 55 4.27 17.80 4.78
CA ASN A 55 4.05 18.97 5.62
C ASN A 55 3.14 20.02 4.97
N LYS A 56 2.96 20.02 3.64
CA LYS A 56 2.09 21.00 2.97
C LYS A 56 0.62 20.70 3.24
N ILE A 57 0.24 19.42 3.28
CA ILE A 57 -1.14 19.01 3.59
C ILE A 57 -1.40 18.83 5.09
N ALA A 58 -0.40 18.45 5.88
CA ALA A 58 -0.57 18.15 7.32
C ALA A 58 -1.00 19.32 8.22
N ASN A 59 -0.97 20.56 7.73
CA ASN A 59 -1.49 21.71 8.48
C ASN A 59 -3.03 21.76 8.45
N GLN A 60 -3.68 20.92 7.64
CA GLN A 60 -5.14 20.85 7.55
C GLN A 60 -5.72 19.86 8.60
N PRO A 61 -6.90 20.14 9.19
CA PRO A 61 -7.41 19.39 10.34
C PRO A 61 -7.70 17.90 10.12
N LEU A 62 -7.81 17.45 8.86
CA LEU A 62 -8.15 16.07 8.50
C LEU A 62 -6.96 15.26 7.99
N TYR A 63 -5.77 15.87 7.95
CA TYR A 63 -4.61 15.27 7.30
C TYR A 63 -3.47 15.03 8.28
N SER A 64 -2.69 14.02 7.95
CA SER A 64 -1.51 13.57 8.66
C SER A 64 -0.25 13.88 7.86
N ASN A 65 0.87 14.02 8.55
CA ASN A 65 2.16 14.20 7.88
C ASN A 65 2.81 12.88 7.43
N ASN A 66 2.19 11.74 7.76
CA ASN A 66 2.71 10.41 7.46
C ASN A 66 1.58 9.39 7.26
N ALA A 67 1.88 8.32 6.52
CA ALA A 67 0.97 7.20 6.29
C ALA A 67 1.76 5.89 6.14
N ILE A 68 1.15 4.77 6.56
CA ILE A 68 1.69 3.43 6.34
C ILE A 68 0.67 2.63 5.53
N GLU A 69 1.17 1.90 4.54
CA GLU A 69 0.43 0.89 3.81
C GLU A 69 1.27 -0.38 3.71
N TRP A 70 0.86 -1.41 4.45
CA TRP A 70 1.61 -2.65 4.58
C TRP A 70 0.74 -3.85 4.21
N TYR A 71 0.99 -4.41 3.03
CA TYR A 71 0.25 -5.54 2.49
C TYR A 71 1.07 -6.82 2.56
N ASN A 72 0.45 -7.90 3.03
CA ASN A 72 1.04 -9.23 3.16
C ASN A 72 0.06 -10.24 2.56
N GLY A 73 0.50 -11.01 1.58
CA GLY A 73 -0.36 -11.95 0.86
C GLY A 73 0.27 -13.32 0.66
N ILE A 74 -0.59 -14.33 0.69
CA ILE A 74 -0.26 -15.71 0.36
C ILE A 74 -1.01 -16.06 -0.91
N TYR A 75 -0.26 -16.52 -1.92
CA TYR A 75 -0.79 -16.80 -3.24
C TYR A 75 -0.42 -18.22 -3.66
N TRP A 76 -1.37 -18.92 -4.26
CA TRP A 76 -1.11 -20.07 -5.10
C TRP A 76 -0.97 -19.60 -6.55
N HIS A 77 0.09 -20.05 -7.21
CA HIS A 77 0.38 -19.77 -8.62
C HIS A 77 0.47 -21.09 -9.38
N SER A 78 -0.25 -21.19 -10.50
CA SER A 78 -0.07 -22.23 -11.54
C SER A 78 0.46 -21.60 -12.82
N GLU A 79 0.53 -22.34 -13.92
CA GLU A 79 0.93 -21.81 -15.23
C GLU A 79 0.02 -20.63 -15.67
N HIS A 80 -1.29 -20.82 -15.61
CA HIS A 80 -2.27 -19.85 -16.13
C HIS A 80 -3.05 -19.09 -15.05
N TYR A 81 -2.97 -19.49 -13.78
CA TYR A 81 -3.78 -18.86 -12.73
C TYR A 81 -2.96 -18.45 -11.52
N ALA A 82 -3.41 -17.41 -10.85
CA ALA A 82 -3.01 -17.11 -9.48
C ALA A 82 -4.26 -16.84 -8.62
N VAL A 83 -4.29 -17.43 -7.43
CA VAL A 83 -5.34 -17.24 -6.43
C VAL A 83 -4.68 -16.82 -5.14
N GLY A 84 -5.15 -15.76 -4.50
CA GLY A 84 -4.52 -15.27 -3.28
C GLY A 84 -5.48 -14.65 -2.28
N TYR A 85 -5.03 -14.66 -1.04
CA TYR A 85 -5.61 -13.92 0.06
C TYR A 85 -4.55 -12.98 0.64
N GLY A 86 -4.95 -11.74 0.94
CA GLY A 86 -4.05 -10.76 1.52
C GLY A 86 -4.65 -10.00 2.68
N LEU A 87 -3.78 -9.64 3.62
CA LEU A 87 -4.06 -8.76 4.74
C LEU A 87 -3.25 -7.48 4.58
N LYS A 88 -3.92 -6.33 4.69
CA LYS A 88 -3.32 -5.00 4.67
C LYS A 88 -3.48 -4.36 6.04
N TYR A 89 -2.37 -3.98 6.66
CA TYR A 89 -2.39 -2.96 7.70
C TYR A 89 -2.21 -1.59 7.05
N PHE A 90 -3.01 -0.63 7.48
CA PHE A 90 -2.89 0.74 7.03
C PHE A 90 -2.97 1.68 8.24
N ARG A 91 -2.20 2.77 8.20
CA ARG A 91 -2.23 3.85 9.18
C ARG A 91 -2.30 5.18 8.47
N ASN A 92 -3.24 6.01 8.86
CA ASN A 92 -3.52 7.31 8.24
C ASN A 92 -3.55 7.22 6.70
N MET A 93 -4.28 6.22 6.19
CA MET A 93 -4.32 5.90 4.76
C MET A 93 -4.65 7.15 3.93
N ALA A 94 -3.95 7.31 2.80
CA ALA A 94 -4.02 8.51 1.96
C ALA A 94 -3.70 9.83 2.72
N LEU A 95 -2.83 9.76 3.73
CA LEU A 95 -2.45 10.88 4.61
C LEU A 95 -3.64 11.48 5.36
N MET A 96 -4.73 10.74 5.57
CA MET A 96 -5.88 11.22 6.34
C MET A 96 -5.75 10.79 7.81
N GLU A 97 -5.87 11.73 8.75
CA GLU A 97 -5.69 11.47 10.18
C GLU A 97 -6.78 10.52 10.72
N ASN A 98 -6.43 9.58 11.60
CA ASN A 98 -7.38 8.55 12.06
C ASN A 98 -8.28 9.02 13.20
N HIS A 99 -9.28 9.83 12.86
CA HIS A 99 -10.34 10.29 13.78
C HIS A 99 -11.39 11.17 13.07
N GLY A 100 -12.51 11.41 13.76
CA GLY A 100 -13.45 12.47 13.41
C GLY A 100 -13.98 12.39 11.97
N GLY A 101 -13.91 13.52 11.26
CA GLY A 101 -14.42 13.69 9.89
C GLY A 101 -13.67 12.93 8.80
N ALA A 102 -12.45 12.46 9.07
CA ALA A 102 -11.70 11.60 8.16
C ALA A 102 -12.10 10.12 8.27
N GLY A 103 -12.86 9.75 9.31
CA GLY A 103 -13.30 8.39 9.56
C GLY A 103 -12.16 7.49 10.07
N ARG A 104 -12.28 6.18 9.81
CA ARG A 104 -11.32 5.17 10.28
C ARG A 104 -10.27 4.90 9.20
N THR A 105 -9.21 5.69 9.22
CA THR A 105 -8.09 5.65 8.27
C THR A 105 -6.89 4.85 8.79
N THR A 106 -7.02 4.22 9.97
CA THR A 106 -6.07 3.24 10.50
C THR A 106 -6.80 1.94 10.82
N GLY A 107 -6.25 0.80 10.40
CA GLY A 107 -6.82 -0.50 10.68
C GLY A 107 -6.28 -1.63 9.81
N LEU A 108 -7.11 -2.65 9.68
CA LEU A 108 -6.86 -3.84 8.86
C LEU A 108 -7.89 -3.93 7.74
N GLY A 109 -7.43 -4.31 6.55
CA GLY A 109 -8.25 -4.67 5.40
C GLY A 109 -7.80 -6.00 4.84
N HIS A 110 -8.68 -6.69 4.12
CA HIS A 110 -8.35 -7.96 3.49
C HIS A 110 -8.87 -8.05 2.06
N TYR A 111 -8.23 -8.88 1.25
CA TYR A 111 -8.49 -8.97 -0.19
C TYR A 111 -8.44 -10.43 -0.63
N PHE A 112 -9.36 -10.79 -1.53
CA PHE A 112 -9.33 -12.04 -2.30
C PHE A 112 -9.03 -11.69 -3.76
N ASN A 113 -8.05 -12.36 -4.36
CA ASN A 113 -7.61 -12.10 -5.72
C ASN A 113 -7.67 -13.38 -6.56
N LEU A 114 -8.22 -13.26 -7.76
CA LEU A 114 -8.22 -14.28 -8.80
C LEU A 114 -7.66 -13.65 -10.08
N THR A 115 -6.67 -14.29 -10.68
CA THR A 115 -5.95 -13.75 -11.84
C THR A 115 -5.70 -14.83 -12.88
N TYR A 116 -5.87 -14.50 -14.15
CA TYR A 116 -5.44 -15.28 -15.30
C TYR A 116 -4.13 -14.69 -15.86
N LYS A 117 -3.18 -15.55 -16.21
CA LYS A 117 -1.86 -15.18 -16.75
C LYS A 117 -1.80 -15.59 -18.23
N PHE A 118 -1.58 -14.58 -19.08
CA PHE A 118 -1.48 -14.72 -20.55
C PHE A 118 -0.11 -15.24 -20.98
#